data_AF-A0AA39PBP4-F1
#
_entry.id   AF-A0AA39PBP4-F1
#
_cell.length_a   1.000
_cell.length_b   1.000
_cell.length_c   1.000
_cell.angle_alpha   90.00
_cell.angle_beta   90.00
_cell.angle_gamma   90.00
#
_symmetry.space_group_name_H-M   'P 1'
#
loop_
_entity.id
_entity.type
_entity.pdbx_description
1 polymer ?
#
loop_
_entity_poly.entity_id
_entity_poly.type
_entity_poly.pdbx_seq_one_letter_code
_entity_poly.pdbx_strand_id
1 'polypeptide(L)'
;MTTTQPAVLLDPGQAILQKIHDRIPFLPDSVDLGTPDDMLTQFSENIFPEMAGRDSDVWTYVHGALTPFFGYNMSIESVQTLICQGRYGIEGFCDWIESSIVKLGINGALLEGKLYTVLQAINGFIPVSPSFALGSDGVNKPADIDDQCEIIDIDSFKSMDVPTLISISSQTKEASPTITNGTSAGAVSLLF
;
A
#
# COMPACT_ATOMS: atom_id res chain seq x y z
N MET A 1 -28.20 29.42 4.62
CA MET A 1 -27.99 28.54 5.81
C MET A 1 -26.92 27.55 5.42
N THR A 2 -25.69 27.78 5.84
CA THR A 2 -24.55 26.92 5.52
C THR A 2 -24.48 25.85 6.61
N THR A 3 -24.93 24.64 6.30
CA THR A 3 -24.81 23.50 7.21
C THR A 3 -23.34 23.09 7.26
N THR A 4 -22.65 23.44 8.34
CA THR A 4 -21.31 22.94 8.63
C THR A 4 -21.43 21.47 9.01
N GLN A 5 -21.20 20.59 8.03
CA GLN A 5 -21.11 19.15 8.26
C GLN A 5 -19.87 18.88 9.13
N PRO A 6 -19.99 18.17 10.27
CA PRO A 6 -18.85 17.85 11.11
C PRO A 6 -17.85 17.02 10.30
N ALA A 7 -16.57 17.41 10.36
CA ALA A 7 -15.50 16.67 9.72
C ALA A 7 -15.44 15.27 10.33
N VAL A 8 -15.93 14.27 9.60
CA VAL A 8 -15.78 12.87 9.98
C VAL A 8 -14.30 12.55 9.89
N LEU A 9 -13.68 12.22 11.02
CA LEU A 9 -12.30 11.77 11.05
C LEU A 9 -12.24 10.41 10.34
N LEU A 10 -11.80 10.43 9.08
CA LEU A 10 -11.59 9.22 8.30
C LEU A 10 -10.50 8.36 8.94
N ASP A 11 -10.68 7.05 8.91
CA ASP A 11 -9.62 6.10 9.19
C ASP A 11 -8.41 6.39 8.28
N PRO A 12 -7.16 6.29 8.77
CA PRO A 12 -5.97 6.64 7.99
C PRO A 12 -5.85 5.85 6.67
N GLY A 13 -6.25 4.58 6.65
CA GLY A 13 -6.30 3.78 5.43
C GLY A 13 -7.35 4.30 4.46
N GLN A 14 -8.55 4.65 4.95
CA GLN A 14 -9.59 5.27 4.12
C GLN A 14 -9.15 6.62 3.55
N ALA A 15 -8.43 7.43 4.31
CA ALA A 15 -7.94 8.72 3.84
C ALA A 15 -6.93 8.58 2.69
N ILE A 16 -6.07 7.56 2.72
CA ILE A 16 -5.16 7.26 1.59
C ILE A 16 -5.94 6.66 0.42
N LEU A 17 -6.88 5.77 0.69
CA LEU A 17 -7.71 5.16 -0.35
C LEU A 17 -8.50 6.22 -1.12
N GLN A 18 -9.05 7.22 -0.43
CA GLN A 18 -9.72 8.35 -1.07
C GLN A 18 -8.76 9.11 -1.99
N LYS A 19 -7.52 9.37 -1.56
CA LYS A 19 -6.50 10.00 -2.42
C LYS A 19 -6.20 9.16 -3.66
N ILE A 20 -6.19 7.83 -3.53
CA ILE A 20 -6.02 6.94 -4.68
C ILE A 20 -7.20 7.10 -5.66
N HIS A 21 -8.44 7.04 -5.17
CA HIS A 21 -9.63 7.28 -5.99
C HIS A 21 -9.60 8.63 -6.70
N ASP A 22 -9.19 9.68 -6.01
CA ASP A 22 -9.08 11.02 -6.59
C ASP A 22 -8.02 11.11 -7.71
N ARG A 23 -7.09 10.15 -7.79
CA ARG A 23 -6.01 10.10 -8.79
C ARG A 23 -6.34 9.21 -9.99
N ILE A 24 -7.18 8.20 -9.84
CA ILE A 24 -7.55 7.26 -10.91
C ILE A 24 -8.04 7.98 -12.19
N PRO A 25 -8.92 9.01 -12.12
CA PRO A 25 -9.38 9.72 -13.32
C PRO A 25 -8.30 10.49 -14.09
N PHE A 26 -7.12 10.68 -13.48
CA PHE A 26 -5.99 11.39 -14.09
C PHE A 26 -4.92 10.43 -14.65
N LEU A 27 -5.15 9.12 -14.59
CA LEU A 27 -4.28 8.16 -15.25
C LEU A 27 -4.34 8.37 -16.77
N PRO A 28 -3.19 8.38 -17.47
CA PRO A 28 -3.17 8.54 -18.91
C PRO A 28 -3.77 7.32 -19.61
N ASP A 29 -4.30 7.52 -20.82
CA ASP A 29 -4.83 6.44 -21.68
C ASP A 29 -3.77 5.39 -22.09
N SER A 30 -2.49 5.64 -21.80
CA SER A 30 -1.41 4.68 -22.00
C SER A 30 -1.34 3.60 -20.92
N VAL A 31 -2.08 3.74 -19.82
CA VAL A 31 -2.21 2.68 -18.81
C VAL A 31 -3.19 1.65 -19.34
N ASP A 32 -2.77 0.38 -19.36
CA ASP A 32 -3.59 -0.71 -19.88
C ASP A 32 -4.91 -0.86 -19.10
N LEU A 33 -5.96 -1.30 -19.80
CA LEU A 33 -7.21 -1.69 -19.18
C LEU A 33 -7.06 -3.10 -18.60
N GLY A 34 -7.43 -3.27 -17.33
CA GLY A 34 -7.35 -4.54 -16.64
C GLY A 34 -8.22 -5.62 -17.28
N THR A 35 -7.68 -6.83 -17.29
CA THR A 35 -8.22 -8.06 -17.85
C THR A 35 -8.26 -9.15 -16.79
N PRO A 36 -9.06 -10.21 -16.95
CA PRO A 36 -9.11 -11.33 -16.01
C PRO A 36 -7.77 -12.06 -15.79
N ASP A 37 -6.81 -11.90 -16.70
CA ASP A 37 -5.48 -12.52 -16.61
C ASP A 37 -4.48 -11.65 -15.83
N ASP A 38 -4.84 -10.40 -15.52
CA ASP A 38 -3.97 -9.50 -14.76
C ASP A 38 -3.86 -9.88 -13.30
N MET A 39 -2.70 -9.58 -12.73
CA MET A 39 -2.38 -9.87 -11.34
C MET A 39 -3.34 -9.25 -10.32
N LEU A 40 -3.92 -8.09 -10.63
CA LEU A 40 -4.88 -7.42 -9.74
C LEU A 40 -6.30 -8.00 -9.82
N THR A 41 -6.61 -8.88 -10.79
CA THR A 41 -7.94 -9.49 -10.92
C THR A 41 -8.37 -10.23 -9.67
N GLN A 42 -7.45 -10.81 -8.90
CA GLN A 42 -7.78 -11.48 -7.64
C GLN A 42 -8.47 -10.56 -6.62
N PHE A 43 -8.31 -9.24 -6.75
CA PHE A 43 -8.97 -8.25 -5.90
C PHE A 43 -10.30 -7.77 -6.48
N SER A 44 -10.67 -8.16 -7.71
CA SER A 44 -11.98 -7.83 -8.28
C SER A 44 -13.13 -8.65 -7.69
N GLU A 45 -12.81 -9.72 -6.95
CA GLU A 45 -13.79 -10.61 -6.36
C GLU A 45 -14.21 -10.19 -4.95
N ASN A 46 -15.38 -10.67 -4.54
CA ASN A 46 -15.92 -10.42 -3.22
C ASN A 46 -15.20 -11.28 -2.17
N ILE A 47 -14.67 -10.67 -1.11
CA ILE A 47 -13.87 -11.34 -0.06
C ILE A 47 -14.72 -12.22 0.87
N PHE A 48 -16.00 -11.89 1.06
CA PHE A 48 -16.82 -12.52 2.10
C PHE A 48 -16.98 -14.04 1.97
N PRO A 49 -17.22 -14.63 0.78
CA PRO A 49 -17.41 -16.06 0.66
C PRO A 49 -16.18 -16.86 1.09
N GLU A 50 -14.97 -16.33 0.88
CA GLU A 50 -13.74 -17.04 1.23
C GLU A 50 -13.43 -16.97 2.74
N MET A 51 -13.89 -15.91 3.40
CA MET A 51 -13.75 -15.71 4.85
C MET A 51 -14.83 -16.41 5.66
N ALA A 52 -15.98 -16.72 5.06
CA ALA A 52 -17.07 -17.41 5.73
C ALA A 52 -16.64 -18.83 6.15
N GLY A 53 -16.32 -19.00 7.43
CA GLY A 53 -15.94 -20.29 8.01
C GLY A 53 -14.45 -20.50 8.26
N ARG A 54 -13.60 -19.47 8.09
CA ARG A 54 -12.21 -19.53 8.55
C ARG A 54 -12.10 -18.99 9.97
N ASP A 55 -11.49 -19.77 10.85
CA ASP A 55 -11.07 -19.33 12.20
C ASP A 55 -9.81 -18.44 12.15
N SER A 56 -9.22 -18.27 10.98
CA SER A 56 -8.01 -17.46 10.81
C SER A 56 -8.31 -15.98 10.99
N ASP A 57 -7.39 -15.28 11.65
CA ASP A 57 -7.40 -13.83 11.76
C ASP A 57 -7.54 -13.17 10.36
N VAL A 58 -8.63 -12.41 10.22
CA VAL A 58 -9.01 -11.66 9.00
C VAL A 58 -7.83 -10.85 8.47
N TRP A 59 -7.08 -10.21 9.37
CA TRP A 59 -5.91 -9.43 9.00
C TRP A 59 -4.82 -10.30 8.39
N THR A 60 -4.56 -11.48 8.94
CA THR A 60 -3.56 -12.43 8.41
C THR A 60 -3.86 -12.83 6.97
N TYR A 61 -5.14 -13.08 6.63
CA TYR A 61 -5.54 -13.37 5.26
C TYR A 61 -5.33 -12.16 4.34
N VAL A 62 -5.81 -10.97 4.72
CA VAL A 62 -5.66 -9.76 3.89
C VAL A 62 -4.19 -9.41 3.69
N HIS A 63 -3.39 -9.50 4.75
CA HIS A 63 -1.94 -9.31 4.67
C HIS A 63 -1.29 -10.32 3.73
N GLY A 64 -1.69 -11.59 3.80
CA GLY A 64 -1.22 -12.65 2.91
C GLY A 64 -1.56 -12.37 1.44
N ALA A 65 -2.78 -11.92 1.15
CA ALA A 65 -3.21 -11.58 -0.21
C ALA A 65 -2.46 -10.36 -0.79
N LEU A 66 -2.13 -9.37 0.06
CA LEU A 66 -1.44 -8.15 -0.36
C LEU A 66 0.09 -8.29 -0.45
N THR A 67 0.69 -9.21 0.30
CA THR A 67 2.15 -9.34 0.40
C THR A 67 2.86 -9.66 -0.92
N PRO A 68 2.32 -10.54 -1.80
CA PRO A 68 2.95 -10.81 -3.10
C PRO A 68 3.05 -9.59 -4.02
N PHE A 69 2.14 -8.62 -3.89
CA PHE A 69 2.03 -7.47 -4.81
C PHE A 69 2.56 -6.18 -4.20
N PHE A 70 2.40 -6.00 -2.89
CA PHE A 70 2.73 -4.77 -2.15
C PHE A 70 3.54 -5.07 -0.88
N GLY A 71 4.37 -6.12 -0.94
CA GLY A 71 5.29 -6.49 0.14
C GLY A 71 6.44 -5.49 0.31
N TYR A 72 7.19 -5.62 1.39
CA TYR A 72 8.30 -4.71 1.76
C TYR A 72 9.43 -4.58 0.72
N ASN A 73 9.53 -5.53 -0.21
CA ASN A 73 10.58 -5.56 -1.23
C ASN A 73 10.11 -5.13 -2.62
N MET A 74 8.85 -4.70 -2.75
CA MET A 74 8.33 -4.23 -4.04
C MET A 74 8.73 -2.77 -4.25
N SER A 75 9.47 -2.51 -5.33
CA SER A 75 9.78 -1.15 -5.74
C SER A 75 8.54 -0.45 -6.30
N ILE A 76 8.56 0.88 -6.32
CA ILE A 76 7.49 1.68 -6.92
C ILE A 76 7.32 1.32 -8.40
N GLU A 77 8.43 1.11 -9.12
CA GLU A 77 8.43 0.69 -10.53
C GLU A 77 7.76 -0.67 -10.74
N SER A 78 8.06 -1.66 -9.89
CA SER A 78 7.39 -2.97 -9.96
C SER A 78 5.90 -2.87 -9.66
N VAL A 79 5.50 -1.97 -8.76
CA VAL A 79 4.06 -1.72 -8.50
C VAL A 79 3.41 -1.01 -9.69
N GLN A 80 4.12 -0.11 -10.38
CA GLN A 80 3.60 0.54 -11.59
C GLN A 80 3.26 -0.46 -12.69
N THR A 81 4.07 -1.51 -12.87
CA THR A 81 3.77 -2.55 -13.88
C THR A 81 2.53 -3.39 -13.54
N LEU A 82 2.04 -3.32 -12.30
CA LEU A 82 0.80 -3.99 -11.88
C LEU A 82 -0.44 -3.11 -12.06
N ILE A 83 -0.26 -1.79 -12.24
CA ILE A 83 -1.37 -0.86 -12.33
C ILE A 83 -1.98 -0.92 -13.72
N CYS A 84 -3.20 -1.44 -13.78
CA CYS A 84 -4.11 -1.32 -14.91
C CYS A 84 -5.42 -0.64 -14.45
N GLN A 85 -6.16 -0.05 -15.40
CA GLN A 85 -7.44 0.63 -15.13
C GLN A 85 -8.60 -0.36 -15.01
N GLY A 86 -9.73 0.09 -14.46
CA GLY A 86 -10.98 -0.68 -14.45
C GLY A 86 -11.12 -1.68 -13.31
N ARG A 87 -12.22 -2.44 -13.34
CA ARG A 87 -12.63 -3.42 -12.31
C ARG A 87 -11.63 -4.53 -12.03
N TYR A 88 -10.79 -4.88 -13.00
CA TYR A 88 -9.76 -5.93 -12.87
C TYR A 88 -8.39 -5.36 -12.49
N GLY A 89 -8.30 -4.04 -12.36
CA GLY A 89 -7.11 -3.32 -12.01
C GLY A 89 -7.29 -2.53 -10.72
N ILE A 90 -6.90 -1.26 -10.76
CA ILE A 90 -6.82 -0.41 -9.57
C ILE A 90 -8.18 -0.13 -8.93
N GLU A 91 -9.26 -0.05 -9.71
CA GLU A 91 -10.60 0.22 -9.15
C GLU A 91 -11.11 -0.98 -8.34
N GLY A 92 -10.96 -2.19 -8.88
CA GLY A 92 -11.33 -3.42 -8.15
C GLY A 92 -10.49 -3.60 -6.88
N PHE A 93 -9.19 -3.31 -6.96
CA PHE A 93 -8.32 -3.27 -5.79
C PHE A 93 -8.81 -2.28 -4.73
N CYS A 94 -9.23 -1.07 -5.12
CA CYS A 94 -9.75 -0.09 -4.19
C CYS A 94 -11.05 -0.56 -3.51
N ASP A 95 -12.01 -1.11 -4.27
CA ASP A 95 -13.27 -1.64 -3.75
C ASP A 95 -13.03 -2.79 -2.75
N TRP A 96 -12.01 -3.61 -3.01
CA TRP A 96 -11.58 -4.71 -2.15
C TRP A 96 -10.99 -4.21 -0.83
N ILE A 97 -10.14 -3.20 -0.87
CA ILE A 97 -9.57 -2.55 0.32
C ILE A 97 -10.66 -1.85 1.14
N GLU A 98 -11.54 -1.09 0.48
CA GLU A 98 -12.66 -0.43 1.15
C GLU A 98 -13.53 -1.46 1.86
N SER A 99 -13.84 -2.56 1.17
CA SER A 99 -14.62 -3.65 1.76
C SER A 99 -13.88 -4.29 2.94
N SER A 100 -12.57 -4.44 2.87
CA SER A 100 -11.76 -4.98 3.96
C SER A 100 -11.79 -4.08 5.21
N ILE A 101 -11.69 -2.76 5.04
CA ILE A 101 -11.74 -1.82 6.16
C ILE A 101 -13.16 -1.74 6.74
N VAL A 102 -14.15 -1.47 5.89
CA VAL A 102 -15.52 -1.16 6.32
C VAL A 102 -16.26 -2.40 6.80
N LYS A 103 -16.17 -3.50 6.05
CA LYS A 103 -16.99 -4.68 6.33
C LYS A 103 -16.29 -5.70 7.21
N LEU A 104 -14.98 -5.87 7.04
CA LEU A 104 -14.21 -6.81 7.85
C LEU A 104 -13.61 -6.14 9.10
N GLY A 105 -13.74 -4.82 9.24
CA GLY A 105 -13.30 -4.08 10.42
C GLY A 105 -11.78 -4.02 10.56
N ILE A 106 -11.04 -4.15 9.46
CA ILE A 106 -9.57 -4.03 9.49
C ILE A 106 -9.20 -2.59 9.81
N ASN A 107 -8.30 -2.42 10.77
CA ASN A 107 -7.71 -1.11 11.08
C ASN A 107 -6.87 -0.64 9.89
N GLY A 108 -7.27 0.46 9.23
CA GLY A 108 -6.61 0.91 8.01
C GLY A 108 -5.20 1.45 8.24
N ALA A 109 -4.80 1.74 9.49
CA ALA A 109 -3.40 2.04 9.81
C ALA A 109 -2.45 0.88 9.46
N LEU A 110 -2.95 -0.37 9.50
CA LEU A 110 -2.16 -1.54 9.12
C LEU A 110 -1.92 -1.62 7.60
N LEU A 111 -2.77 -0.95 6.81
CA LEU A 111 -2.69 -0.91 5.35
C LEU A 111 -1.91 0.31 4.84
N GLU A 112 -1.64 1.29 5.70
CA GLU A 112 -1.10 2.61 5.33
C GLU A 112 0.15 2.51 4.46
N GLY A 113 1.15 1.73 4.89
CA GLY A 113 2.39 1.58 4.14
C GLY A 113 2.20 0.99 2.75
N LYS A 114 1.26 0.04 2.59
CA LYS A 114 0.97 -0.61 1.30
C LYS A 114 0.20 0.32 0.38
N LEU A 115 -0.82 0.99 0.91
CA LEU A 115 -1.61 1.96 0.16
C LEU A 115 -0.77 3.17 -0.25
N TYR A 116 0.18 3.61 0.58
CA TYR A 116 1.09 4.68 0.22
C TYR A 116 1.99 4.29 -0.96
N THR A 117 2.51 3.07 -1.00
CA THR A 117 3.28 2.58 -2.16
C THR A 117 2.46 2.61 -3.44
N VAL A 118 1.19 2.17 -3.39
CA VAL A 118 0.26 2.22 -4.52
C VAL A 118 0.02 3.67 -4.96
N LEU A 119 -0.25 4.57 -4.01
CA LEU A 119 -0.45 5.99 -4.29
C LEU A 119 0.77 6.61 -4.98
N GLN A 120 1.99 6.27 -4.53
CA GLN A 120 3.23 6.75 -5.15
C GLN A 120 3.41 6.21 -6.58
N ALA A 121 3.08 4.95 -6.81
CA ALA A 121 3.11 4.34 -8.14
C ALA A 121 2.13 5.04 -9.10
N ILE A 122 0.90 5.30 -8.65
CA ILE A 122 -0.11 6.07 -9.41
C ILE A 122 0.37 7.48 -9.72
N ASN A 123 0.91 8.18 -8.72
CA ASN A 123 1.44 9.54 -8.91
C ASN A 123 2.57 9.58 -9.95
N GLY A 124 3.33 8.49 -10.11
CA GLY A 124 4.37 8.40 -11.13
C GLY A 124 3.85 8.34 -12.58
N PHE A 125 2.58 8.02 -12.81
CA PHE A 125 1.96 8.12 -14.14
C PHE A 125 1.48 9.53 -14.48
N ILE A 126 1.22 10.36 -13.46
CA ILE A 126 0.67 11.69 -13.65
C ILE A 126 1.85 12.61 -13.93
N PRO A 127 1.98 13.18 -15.15
CA PRO A 127 3.05 14.09 -15.43
C PRO A 127 2.93 15.28 -14.48
N VAL A 128 3.96 15.51 -13.68
CA VAL A 128 4.10 16.76 -12.94
C VAL A 128 4.19 17.81 -14.04
N SER A 129 3.09 18.53 -14.26
CA SER A 129 3.08 19.63 -15.21
C SER A 129 4.28 20.48 -14.81
N PRO A 130 5.29 20.66 -15.69
CA PRO A 130 6.40 21.51 -15.36
C PRO A 130 5.74 22.82 -15.01
N SER A 131 5.87 23.23 -13.74
CA SER A 131 5.40 24.53 -13.29
C SER A 131 6.14 25.46 -14.22
N PHE A 132 5.44 25.96 -15.24
CA PHE A 132 6.02 26.86 -16.21
C PHE A 132 6.41 28.04 -15.33
N ALA A 133 7.70 28.08 -14.97
CA ALA A 133 8.34 29.21 -14.37
C ALA A 133 8.08 30.31 -15.39
N LEU A 134 6.98 31.04 -15.16
CA LEU A 134 6.59 32.18 -15.94
C LEU A 134 7.85 33.03 -15.89
N GLY A 135 8.51 33.12 -17.04
CA GLY A 135 9.71 33.89 -17.20
C GLY A 135 9.42 35.24 -16.58
N SER A 136 10.03 35.48 -15.42
CA SER A 136 10.25 36.82 -14.93
C SER A 136 11.36 37.41 -15.80
N ASP A 137 11.07 37.56 -17.10
CA ASP A 137 11.70 38.52 -18.00
C ASP A 137 11.24 39.92 -17.57
N GLY A 138 11.48 40.23 -16.31
CA GLY A 138 11.34 41.53 -15.70
C GLY A 138 12.75 42.05 -15.48
N VAL A 139 13.27 42.69 -16.52
CA VAL A 139 14.39 43.64 -16.51
C VAL A 139 14.57 44.25 -15.11
N ASN A 140 15.54 43.76 -14.33
CA ASN A 140 15.99 44.42 -13.11
C ASN A 140 17.48 44.76 -13.25
N LYS A 141 17.65 46.01 -13.66
CA LYS A 141 18.70 46.95 -13.26
C LYS A 141 19.55 46.47 -12.06
N PRO A 142 20.90 46.48 -12.16
CA PRO A 142 21.76 46.14 -11.04
C PRO A 142 21.69 47.25 -9.99
N ALA A 143 21.15 46.91 -8.82
CA ALA A 143 21.45 47.63 -7.60
C ALA A 143 22.12 46.62 -6.66
N ASP A 144 23.39 46.88 -6.38
CA ASP A 144 24.11 46.52 -5.16
C ASP A 144 23.19 46.05 -4.04
N ILE A 145 23.14 44.73 -3.80
CA ILE A 145 22.70 44.20 -2.52
C ILE A 145 23.78 43.26 -2.03
N ASP A 146 24.37 43.77 -0.96
CA ASP A 146 25.38 43.24 -0.07
C ASP A 146 25.28 41.73 0.17
N ASP A 147 26.46 41.15 0.08
CA ASP A 147 26.83 39.75 0.13
C ASP A 147 26.84 39.25 1.57
N GLN A 148 25.72 38.70 2.04
CA GLN A 148 25.68 37.92 3.29
C GLN A 148 24.89 36.62 3.08
N CYS A 149 25.47 35.71 2.31
CA CYS A 149 25.17 34.29 2.44
C CYS A 149 25.81 33.77 3.74
N GLU A 150 25.01 33.69 4.79
CA GLU A 150 25.34 32.95 6.01
C GLU A 150 25.43 31.46 5.63
N ILE A 151 26.66 30.98 5.45
CA ILE A 151 26.98 29.57 5.24
C ILE A 151 26.51 28.82 6.49
N ILE A 152 25.44 28.04 6.36
CA ILE A 152 25.00 27.13 7.40
C ILE A 152 26.00 25.97 7.44
N ASP A 153 26.89 25.98 8.44
CA ASP A 153 27.78 24.86 8.75
C ASP A 153 26.94 23.62 9.14
N ILE A 154 26.97 22.59 8.30
CA ILE A 154 26.28 21.30 8.51
C ILE A 154 27.22 20.29 9.23
N ASP A 155 28.21 20.76 10.00
CA ASP A 155 29.17 19.88 10.70
C ASP A 155 28.87 19.64 12.19
N SER A 156 27.64 19.91 12.66
CA SER A 156 27.24 19.63 14.04
C SER A 156 26.34 18.40 14.21
N PHE A 157 26.64 17.30 13.52
CA PHE A 157 26.13 15.99 13.94
C PHE A 157 26.97 15.48 15.11
N LYS A 158 26.59 15.92 16.32
CA LYS A 158 27.04 15.34 17.58
C LYS A 158 26.78 13.84 17.56
N SER A 159 27.88 13.09 17.58
CA SER A 159 27.98 11.67 17.93
C SER A 159 27.05 11.35 19.11
N MET A 160 25.88 10.77 18.83
CA MET A 160 25.07 10.12 19.85
C MET A 160 25.65 8.73 20.09
N ASP A 161 26.15 8.51 21.30
CA ASP A 161 26.49 7.20 21.83
C ASP A 161 25.34 6.23 21.57
N VAL A 162 25.60 5.25 20.70
CA VAL A 162 24.69 4.16 20.40
C VAL A 162 24.68 3.24 21.61
N PRO A 163 23.53 3.04 22.31
CA PRO A 163 23.48 2.09 23.40
C PRO A 163 23.69 0.68 22.84
N THR A 164 24.77 0.05 23.28
CA THR A 164 25.12 -1.36 23.07
C THR A 164 23.91 -2.25 23.34
N LEU A 165 23.34 -2.84 22.29
CA LEU A 165 22.29 -3.84 22.43
C LEU A 165 22.88 -5.08 23.11
N ILE A 166 22.38 -5.35 24.31
CA ILE A 166 22.63 -6.57 25.07
C ILE A 166 22.00 -7.72 24.26
N SER A 167 22.86 -8.60 23.77
CA SER A 167 22.48 -9.81 23.04
C SER A 167 21.77 -10.77 24.01
N ILE A 168 20.43 -10.86 23.90
CA ILE A 168 19.64 -11.82 24.67
C ILE A 168 19.54 -13.11 23.85
N SER A 169 20.46 -14.05 24.09
CA SER A 169 20.34 -15.42 23.58
C SER A 169 19.11 -16.10 24.17
N SER A 170 18.04 -16.23 23.38
CA SER A 170 16.93 -17.11 23.71
C SER A 170 17.25 -18.54 23.28
N GLN A 171 17.56 -19.40 24.25
CA GLN A 171 17.54 -20.85 24.07
C GLN A 171 16.11 -21.29 23.75
N THR A 172 15.88 -21.74 22.51
CA THR A 172 14.67 -22.46 22.12
C THR A 172 14.90 -23.94 22.41
N LYS A 173 14.19 -24.43 23.43
CA LYS A 173 14.11 -25.84 23.79
C LYS A 173 13.25 -26.54 22.74
N GLU A 174 13.90 -27.31 21.87
CA GLU A 174 13.24 -28.21 20.93
C GLU A 174 12.33 -29.20 21.68
N ALA A 175 11.04 -29.20 21.35
CA ALA A 175 10.13 -30.29 21.67
C ALA A 175 9.77 -30.97 20.33
N SER A 176 10.25 -32.20 20.18
CA SER A 176 9.96 -33.06 19.03
C SER A 176 8.46 -33.33 18.87
N PRO A 177 7.89 -33.22 17.66
CA PRO A 177 6.58 -33.79 17.38
C PRO A 177 6.68 -35.29 17.13
N THR A 178 5.98 -36.06 17.97
CA THR A 178 5.68 -37.48 17.75
C THR A 178 4.75 -37.62 16.56
N ILE A 179 5.26 -38.13 15.44
CA ILE A 179 4.45 -38.53 14.28
C ILE A 179 3.76 -39.86 14.63
N THR A 180 2.44 -39.83 14.78
CA THR A 180 1.60 -41.03 14.81
C THR A 180 0.98 -41.22 13.42
N ASN A 181 1.53 -42.17 12.67
CA ASN A 181 0.97 -42.61 11.39
C ASN A 181 -0.29 -43.44 11.66
N GLY A 182 -1.45 -42.82 11.49
CA GLY A 182 -2.75 -43.50 11.44
C GLY A 182 -3.04 -43.97 10.01
N THR A 183 -2.64 -45.20 9.70
CA THR A 183 -3.09 -45.95 8.51
C THR A 183 -4.59 -46.24 8.64
N SER A 184 -5.40 -45.69 7.74
CA SER A 184 -6.81 -46.05 7.58
C SER A 184 -7.11 -46.30 6.11
N ALA A 185 -6.97 -47.55 5.71
CA ALA A 185 -7.48 -48.07 4.45
C ALA A 185 -9.02 -48.11 4.50
N GLY A 186 -9.65 -47.20 3.77
CA GLY A 186 -11.10 -47.21 3.53
C GLY A 186 -11.38 -47.50 2.07
N ALA A 187 -11.44 -48.79 1.72
CA ALA A 187 -12.02 -49.26 0.47
C ALA A 187 -13.54 -49.07 0.52
N VAL A 188 -14.12 -48.37 -0.47
CA VAL A 188 -15.55 -48.53 -0.79
C VAL A 188 -15.70 -48.55 -2.31
N SER A 189 -16.01 -49.75 -2.80
CA SER A 189 -16.60 -49.99 -4.13
C SER A 189 -18.07 -49.57 -4.14
N LEU A 190 -18.59 -49.13 -5.29
CA LEU A 190 -19.94 -49.38 -5.86
C LEU A 190 -20.11 -48.39 -7.03
N LEU A 191 -19.97 -48.84 -8.28
CA LEU A 191 -21.08 -49.22 -9.16
C LEU A 191 -22.18 -48.14 -9.20
N PHE A 192 -22.18 -47.30 -10.24
CA PHE A 192 -23.15 -47.30 -11.35
C PHE A 192 -22.63 -46.40 -12.48
#